data_AF-A0AAE0KFY3-F1
#
_entry.id   AF-A0AAE0KFY3-F1
#
_cell.length_a   1.000
_cell.length_b   1.000
_cell.length_c   1.000
_cell.angle_alpha   90.00
_cell.angle_beta   90.00
_cell.angle_gamma   90.00
#
_symmetry.space_group_name_H-M   'P 1'
#
loop_
_entity.id
_entity.type
_entity.pdbx_description
1 polymer ?
#
loop_
_entity_poly.entity_id
_entity_poly.type
_entity_poly.pdbx_seq_one_letter_code
_entity_poly.pdbx_strand_id
1 'polypeptide(L)'
;MQPTRRTLLKSAAHRPLLSPSQFQPPTGATPLYAHACHAYLCWPQRQRQQNHQRRPFSASPACRNAVPSSGLARLDSRRLISVTGPDAAKYLQAVVTANILSSPIRKGHQPQETSVKAAATANGFYGAFLTAQGRIRHDVFIYPDTPDGTGFLVEVDANEVKRLEAHIRRYKLRAKFTTTVLEPDERGVWQVWDDDSGSEMSRSLRDAAAADREQGRNYIFKDPRAPALGYRIITLSNNTEDRRGGRPSEMDDLAAVDDVLEEAYTVRRYLNGVAEGQRELLLDQALPHESNLDLMGGVDFRKGCYVGQELTIRTEHRGVVRKRILPCILYPDDDGPSSSSSSSSSSSSSSPPTELAYQAAPTADLPLSADTIPAETNITRVGKKGRTPGKWLRGVGNIGLALCRLEIMTDLAFPGETPSATFSHEDEFVVGTAVTTTAAAENPADAAGRQVKVKAFVPDWMRERLGNKIVN
;
A
#
# COMPACT_ATOMS: atom_id res chain seq x y z
N MET A 1 -28.57 51.36 25.35
CA MET A 1 -28.25 52.80 25.34
C MET A 1 -26.88 52.99 24.68
N GLN A 2 -26.74 54.00 23.82
CA GLN A 2 -25.44 54.60 23.40
C GLN A 2 -24.86 55.45 24.57
N PRO A 3 -23.62 56.00 24.56
CA PRO A 3 -22.79 56.46 23.42
C PRO A 3 -21.30 56.00 23.50
N THR A 4 -20.28 56.51 22.77
CA THR A 4 -20.13 57.60 21.76
C THR A 4 -19.04 57.22 20.72
N ARG A 5 -18.79 58.09 19.72
CA ARG A 5 -17.60 58.05 18.83
C ARG A 5 -16.46 58.93 19.35
N ARG A 6 -15.21 58.62 18.96
CA ARG A 6 -14.18 59.65 18.67
C ARG A 6 -13.26 59.22 17.53
N THR A 7 -13.32 59.97 16.43
CA THR A 7 -12.40 59.92 15.28
C THR A 7 -11.37 61.04 15.39
N LEU A 8 -10.19 60.90 14.75
CA LEU A 8 -9.65 61.84 13.73
C LEU A 8 -8.19 61.51 13.32
N LEU A 9 -7.93 61.70 12.00
CA LEU A 9 -6.67 62.07 11.31
C LEU A 9 -5.37 61.27 11.58
N LYS A 10 -4.77 60.57 10.61
CA LYS A 10 -4.10 61.03 9.35
C LYS A 10 -2.86 61.92 9.56
N SER A 11 -1.68 61.37 9.25
CA SER A 11 -0.62 62.07 8.52
C SER A 11 0.19 61.05 7.70
N ALA A 12 0.67 61.43 6.52
CA ALA A 12 1.43 60.59 5.61
C ALA A 12 2.65 61.35 5.07
N ALA A 13 3.77 60.66 4.86
CA ALA A 13 4.97 61.23 4.27
C ALA A 13 5.51 60.36 3.12
N HIS A 14 5.34 60.86 1.90
CA HIS A 14 6.21 60.60 0.73
C HIS A 14 7.63 61.15 1.04
N ARG A 15 8.75 60.86 0.35
CA ARG A 15 9.17 60.20 -0.92
C ARG A 15 10.73 60.05 -0.80
N PRO A 16 11.55 59.69 -1.82
CA PRO A 16 11.27 59.17 -3.17
C PRO A 16 12.06 57.90 -3.58
N LEU A 17 11.72 57.42 -4.78
CA LEU A 17 12.49 56.49 -5.61
C LEU A 17 13.66 57.20 -6.29
N LEU A 18 14.74 56.47 -6.58
CA LEU A 18 15.72 56.80 -7.63
C LEU A 18 16.10 55.55 -8.44
N SER A 19 16.29 55.76 -9.74
CA SER A 19 16.72 54.80 -10.76
C SER A 19 17.09 55.60 -12.02
N PRO A 20 17.69 55.00 -13.06
CA PRO A 20 18.78 54.01 -13.09
C PRO A 20 20.02 54.60 -13.79
N SER A 21 21.17 53.91 -13.80
CA SER A 21 22.23 54.21 -14.78
C SER A 21 22.96 52.96 -15.25
N GLN A 22 23.12 52.87 -16.57
CA GLN A 22 23.91 51.85 -17.27
C GLN A 22 25.40 52.14 -17.08
N PHE A 23 26.26 51.12 -17.05
CA PHE A 23 27.60 51.18 -17.69
C PHE A 23 28.24 49.77 -17.79
N GLN A 24 28.72 49.46 -18.99
CA GLN A 24 29.66 48.40 -19.39
C GLN A 24 30.67 49.07 -20.36
N PRO A 25 31.79 48.45 -20.75
CA PRO A 25 32.63 47.43 -20.10
C PRO A 25 34.06 48.05 -19.84
N PRO A 26 35.21 47.33 -19.91
CA PRO A 26 35.73 46.79 -21.18
C PRO A 26 36.40 45.41 -21.09
N THR A 27 36.68 44.86 -22.27
CA THR A 27 37.45 43.63 -22.55
C THR A 27 38.96 43.88 -22.66
N GLY A 28 39.76 42.82 -22.49
CA GLY A 28 41.10 42.73 -23.12
C GLY A 28 42.20 42.08 -22.27
N ALA A 29 42.64 40.87 -22.68
CA ALA A 29 44.05 40.40 -22.63
C ALA A 29 44.19 38.92 -23.07
N THR A 30 44.57 38.70 -24.33
CA THR A 30 45.48 37.60 -24.75
C THR A 30 46.93 38.00 -24.34
N PRO A 31 48.01 37.15 -24.32
CA PRO A 31 48.22 36.04 -25.28
C PRO A 31 49.18 34.83 -24.92
N LEU A 32 49.24 33.85 -25.85
CA LEU A 32 50.42 33.12 -26.40
C LEU A 32 51.40 32.22 -25.57
N TYR A 33 52.04 31.29 -26.32
CA TYR A 33 53.21 30.41 -26.04
C TYR A 33 53.06 29.30 -24.96
N ALA A 34 53.66 28.09 -25.07
CA ALA A 34 54.15 27.31 -26.22
C ALA A 34 54.57 25.87 -25.81
N HIS A 35 54.76 25.00 -26.83
CA HIS A 35 55.61 23.80 -26.91
C HIS A 35 56.13 23.08 -25.64
N ALA A 36 55.85 21.78 -25.57
CA ALA A 36 56.89 20.76 -25.31
C ALA A 36 56.49 19.40 -25.95
N CYS A 37 57.48 18.63 -26.40
CA CYS A 37 57.33 17.36 -27.13
C CYS A 37 57.94 16.19 -26.36
N HIS A 38 57.42 14.97 -26.60
CA HIS A 38 58.05 13.66 -26.32
C HIS A 38 58.42 13.35 -24.84
N ALA A 39 58.65 12.09 -24.43
CA ALA A 39 58.11 10.79 -24.82
C ALA A 39 58.54 9.74 -23.75
N TYR A 40 57.85 8.61 -23.70
CA TYR A 40 58.19 7.37 -22.95
C TYR A 40 58.28 7.43 -21.41
N LEU A 41 57.48 6.58 -20.76
CA LEU A 41 57.99 5.36 -20.09
C LEU A 41 56.81 4.43 -19.77
N CYS A 42 56.83 3.20 -20.28
CA CYS A 42 55.82 2.19 -19.92
C CYS A 42 56.15 1.55 -18.57
N TRP A 43 55.14 1.46 -17.70
CA TRP A 43 55.13 0.54 -16.55
C TRP A 43 53.91 -0.38 -16.66
N PRO A 44 54.05 -1.71 -16.46
CA PRO A 44 52.98 -2.65 -16.71
C PRO A 44 51.98 -2.69 -15.54
N GLN A 45 50.88 -1.94 -15.67
CA GLN A 45 49.78 -2.05 -14.72
C GLN A 45 49.04 -3.38 -14.93
N ARG A 46 49.15 -4.26 -13.94
CA ARG A 46 48.59 -5.62 -13.94
C ARG A 46 47.06 -5.58 -13.91
N GLN A 47 46.42 -5.46 -15.06
CA GLN A 47 44.96 -5.52 -15.17
C GLN A 47 44.46 -6.88 -14.68
N ARG A 48 43.83 -6.90 -13.50
CA ARG A 48 42.84 -7.92 -13.17
C ARG A 48 41.67 -7.71 -14.12
N GLN A 49 41.59 -8.54 -15.16
CA GLN A 49 40.35 -8.71 -15.91
C GLN A 49 39.32 -9.34 -14.97
N GLN A 50 38.53 -8.51 -14.28
CA GLN A 50 37.25 -8.98 -13.75
C GLN A 50 36.35 -9.25 -14.95
N ASN A 51 36.13 -10.53 -15.20
CA ASN A 51 35.40 -11.03 -16.34
C ASN A 51 33.90 -10.80 -16.12
N HIS A 52 33.46 -9.54 -16.22
CA HIS A 52 32.04 -9.18 -16.23
C HIS A 52 31.39 -9.73 -17.50
N GLN A 53 31.06 -11.03 -17.47
CA GLN A 53 30.12 -11.63 -18.39
C GLN A 53 28.78 -10.93 -18.21
N ARG A 54 28.51 -9.92 -19.04
CA ARG A 54 27.18 -9.39 -19.26
C ARG A 54 26.31 -10.53 -19.79
N ARG A 55 25.59 -11.21 -18.89
CA ARG A 55 24.57 -12.19 -19.30
C ARG A 55 23.50 -11.44 -20.10
N PRO A 56 23.12 -11.90 -21.29
CA PRO A 56 21.95 -11.36 -21.97
C PRO A 56 20.71 -11.64 -21.12
N PHE A 57 19.76 -10.69 -21.09
CA PHE A 57 18.46 -10.88 -20.45
C PHE A 57 17.73 -12.05 -21.12
N SER A 58 17.74 -13.23 -20.47
CA SER A 58 16.94 -14.37 -20.90
C SER A 58 15.51 -14.22 -20.38
N ALA A 59 14.71 -13.43 -21.09
CA ALA A 59 13.27 -13.34 -20.86
C ALA A 59 12.57 -14.64 -21.33
N SER A 60 12.75 -15.72 -20.57
CA SER A 60 12.05 -16.98 -20.79
C SER A 60 10.54 -16.79 -20.60
N PRO A 61 9.67 -17.15 -21.57
CA PRO A 61 8.24 -16.83 -21.50
C PRO A 61 7.47 -17.50 -20.34
N ALA A 62 8.07 -18.49 -19.67
CA ALA A 62 7.45 -19.29 -18.61
C ALA A 62 7.09 -18.50 -17.34
N CYS A 63 7.76 -17.39 -17.05
CA CYS A 63 7.59 -16.65 -15.80
C CYS A 63 6.31 -15.78 -15.71
N ARG A 64 5.41 -15.81 -16.71
CA ARG A 64 4.18 -15.01 -16.66
C ARG A 64 3.10 -15.59 -15.72
N ASN A 65 3.08 -16.90 -15.50
CA ASN A 65 1.97 -17.56 -14.80
C ASN A 65 2.28 -17.99 -13.36
N ALA A 66 3.54 -18.00 -12.93
CA ALA A 66 3.93 -18.40 -11.57
C ALA A 66 4.26 -17.15 -10.74
N VAL A 67 3.70 -17.07 -9.53
CA VAL A 67 4.11 -16.06 -8.54
C VAL A 67 5.47 -16.47 -7.99
N PRO A 68 6.49 -15.58 -8.01
CA PRO A 68 7.82 -15.94 -7.55
C PRO A 68 7.84 -16.09 -6.03
N SER A 69 8.40 -17.20 -5.55
CA SER A 69 8.43 -17.58 -4.13
C SER A 69 9.33 -16.67 -3.29
N SER A 70 10.31 -16.04 -3.91
CA SER A 70 11.11 -14.96 -3.34
C SER A 70 11.21 -13.82 -4.35
N GLY A 71 11.53 -12.61 -3.88
CA GLY A 71 11.73 -11.48 -4.78
C GLY A 71 11.89 -10.15 -4.05
N LEU A 72 12.50 -9.19 -4.76
CA LEU A 72 12.61 -7.79 -4.35
C LEU A 72 11.83 -6.91 -5.34
N ALA A 73 10.74 -6.29 -4.89
CA ALA A 73 9.95 -5.36 -5.69
C ALA A 73 10.18 -3.92 -5.24
N ARG A 74 10.51 -3.03 -6.18
CA ARG A 74 10.38 -1.58 -5.98
C ARG A 74 8.91 -1.19 -6.03
N LEU A 75 8.46 -0.33 -5.12
CA LEU A 75 7.06 0.09 -5.03
C LEU A 75 6.87 1.51 -5.54
N ASP A 76 6.83 1.66 -6.88
CA ASP A 76 6.64 2.96 -7.52
C ASP A 76 5.22 3.51 -7.33
N SER A 77 4.25 2.69 -6.87
CA SER A 77 2.94 3.14 -6.40
C SER A 77 2.95 3.81 -5.01
N ARG A 78 4.09 3.85 -4.30
CA ARG A 78 4.19 4.39 -2.92
C ARG A 78 5.15 5.58 -2.85
N ARG A 79 4.86 6.55 -1.97
CA ARG A 79 5.67 7.77 -1.74
C ARG A 79 5.77 8.08 -0.27
N LEU A 80 6.79 8.86 0.10
CA LEU A 80 7.10 9.22 1.48
C LEU A 80 6.88 10.72 1.72
N ILE A 81 6.33 11.06 2.89
CA ILE A 81 6.22 12.41 3.41
C ILE A 81 7.08 12.47 4.68
N SER A 82 8.13 13.27 4.68
CA SER A 82 8.87 13.61 5.90
C SER A 82 8.03 14.55 6.76
N VAL A 83 7.87 14.23 8.05
CA VAL A 83 7.16 15.02 9.05
C VAL A 83 8.08 15.22 10.24
N THR A 84 8.68 16.42 10.36
CA THR A 84 9.83 16.63 11.26
C THR A 84 9.66 17.85 12.17
N GLY A 85 9.79 17.65 13.48
CA GLY A 85 9.80 18.70 14.50
C GLY A 85 9.20 18.24 15.84
N PRO A 86 9.40 19.01 16.93
CA PRO A 86 9.09 18.57 18.29
C PRO A 86 7.63 18.19 18.54
N ASP A 87 6.66 18.71 17.78
CA ASP A 87 5.24 18.34 17.91
C ASP A 87 4.80 17.21 16.96
N ALA A 88 5.68 16.69 16.09
CA ALA A 88 5.31 15.72 15.05
C ALA A 88 4.72 14.43 15.63
N ALA A 89 5.39 13.81 16.62
CA ALA A 89 4.92 12.60 17.28
C ALA A 89 3.53 12.79 17.92
N LYS A 90 3.32 13.93 18.60
CA LYS A 90 2.06 14.28 19.25
C LYS A 90 0.94 14.53 18.23
N TYR A 91 1.25 15.19 17.12
CA TYR A 91 0.30 15.40 16.03
C TYR A 91 -0.12 14.06 15.41
N LEU A 92 0.84 13.25 14.95
CA LEU A 92 0.56 11.97 14.28
C LEU A 92 -0.22 11.02 15.20
N GLN A 93 0.14 10.94 16.49
CA GLN A 93 -0.58 10.16 17.49
C GLN A 93 -2.07 10.52 17.57
N ALA A 94 -2.45 11.77 17.35
CA ALA A 94 -3.84 12.23 17.42
C ALA A 94 -4.64 12.03 16.11
N VAL A 95 -4.00 11.72 14.98
CA VAL A 95 -4.66 11.66 13.65
C VAL A 95 -4.60 10.30 12.96
N VAL A 96 -3.75 9.38 13.42
CA VAL A 96 -3.67 8.01 12.87
C VAL A 96 -4.22 6.96 13.84
N THR A 97 -4.64 5.81 13.31
CA THR A 97 -5.15 4.66 14.09
C THR A 97 -4.07 3.88 14.85
N ALA A 98 -2.83 3.89 14.37
CA ALA A 98 -1.68 3.21 14.98
C ALA A 98 -1.12 4.00 16.18
N ASN A 99 -0.44 3.32 17.10
CA ASN A 99 0.21 3.95 18.24
C ASN A 99 1.69 4.22 17.95
N ILE A 100 2.09 5.49 17.96
CA ILE A 100 3.43 5.98 17.61
C ILE A 100 4.28 6.24 18.88
N LEU A 101 3.63 6.29 20.04
CA LEU A 101 4.27 6.60 21.32
C LEU A 101 4.49 5.32 22.12
N SER A 102 5.75 5.02 22.48
CA SER A 102 6.00 3.99 23.49
C SER A 102 5.76 4.57 24.88
N SER A 103 4.59 4.26 25.42
CA SER A 103 4.43 4.16 26.87
C SER A 103 3.63 2.91 27.19
N PRO A 104 4.20 1.91 27.88
CA PRO A 104 3.40 0.84 28.43
C PRO A 104 2.49 1.43 29.49
N ILE A 105 1.17 1.45 29.24
CA ILE A 105 0.17 1.81 30.25
C ILE A 105 0.17 0.72 31.33
N ARG A 106 1.08 0.81 32.30
CA ARG A 106 1.01 0.02 33.53
C ARG A 106 -0.23 0.47 34.29
N LYS A 107 -1.16 -0.46 34.52
CA LYS A 107 -2.30 -0.23 35.41
C LYS A 107 -1.80 0.19 36.80
N GLY A 108 -2.18 1.37 37.27
CA GLY A 108 -2.12 1.73 38.70
C GLY A 108 -1.15 2.82 39.14
N HIS A 109 -0.44 3.53 38.26
CA HIS A 109 0.33 4.73 38.64
C HIS A 109 -0.02 5.92 37.74
N GLN A 110 -0.17 7.12 38.33
CA GLN A 110 -0.41 8.35 37.57
C GLN A 110 0.81 8.65 36.68
N PRO A 111 0.62 8.95 35.38
CA PRO A 111 1.72 9.42 34.55
C PRO A 111 2.13 10.83 34.98
N GLN A 112 3.33 10.98 35.52
CA GLN A 112 3.94 12.31 35.70
C GLN A 112 4.23 12.92 34.32
N GLU A 113 4.04 14.22 34.20
CA GLU A 113 3.88 14.95 32.93
C GLU A 113 5.19 15.18 32.14
N THR A 114 6.22 14.35 32.35
CA THR A 114 7.58 14.61 31.84
C THR A 114 8.05 13.56 30.82
N SER A 115 8.36 14.05 29.61
CA SER A 115 8.85 13.30 28.45
C SER A 115 7.95 12.16 27.93
N VAL A 116 6.99 12.54 27.09
CA VAL A 116 6.49 11.64 26.05
C VAL A 116 7.64 11.36 25.07
N LYS A 117 8.42 10.31 25.33
CA LYS A 117 9.35 9.78 24.33
C LYS A 117 8.54 9.07 23.24
N ALA A 118 8.82 9.39 21.99
CA ALA A 118 8.31 8.60 20.87
C ALA A 118 8.77 7.14 21.00
N ALA A 119 8.12 6.22 20.29
CA ALA A 119 8.55 4.83 20.29
C ALA A 119 9.96 4.67 19.70
N ALA A 120 10.97 4.63 20.58
CA ALA A 120 12.29 4.06 20.29
C ALA A 120 12.24 2.51 20.21
N THR A 121 11.08 1.97 19.84
CA THR A 121 10.93 0.58 19.39
C THR A 121 11.11 0.66 17.88
N ALA A 122 12.24 0.17 17.36
CA ALA A 122 12.81 0.48 16.03
C ALA A 122 11.95 0.09 14.79
N ASN A 123 10.72 -0.34 15.00
CA ASN A 123 9.83 -0.89 13.99
C ASN A 123 8.92 0.20 13.41
N GLY A 124 8.61 0.10 12.13
CA GLY A 124 7.54 0.87 11.52
C GLY A 124 6.16 0.52 12.09
N PHE A 125 5.16 1.32 11.74
CA PHE A 125 3.77 1.13 12.14
C PHE A 125 2.90 1.12 10.89
N TYR A 126 2.07 0.08 10.72
CA TYR A 126 0.95 0.14 9.77
C TYR A 126 -0.24 0.83 10.44
N GLY A 127 -0.99 1.65 9.69
CA GLY A 127 -2.19 2.31 10.18
C GLY A 127 -2.94 3.07 9.10
N ALA A 128 -3.84 3.94 9.50
CA ALA A 128 -4.57 4.81 8.59
C ALA A 128 -4.88 6.19 9.19
N PHE A 129 -5.00 7.17 8.31
CA PHE A 129 -5.72 8.41 8.59
C PHE A 129 -7.22 8.16 8.37
N LEU A 130 -8.08 8.64 9.28
CA LEU A 130 -9.54 8.53 9.15
C LEU A 130 -10.21 9.89 8.94
N THR A 131 -11.43 9.84 8.40
CA THR A 131 -12.41 10.91 8.52
C THR A 131 -12.91 11.02 9.97
N ALA A 132 -13.46 12.17 10.36
CA ALA A 132 -14.08 12.36 11.68
C ALA A 132 -15.24 11.38 11.95
N GLN A 133 -15.80 10.77 10.91
CA GLN A 133 -16.85 9.76 10.99
C GLN A 133 -16.29 8.31 11.03
N GLY A 134 -14.97 8.12 11.05
CA GLY A 134 -14.30 6.81 11.20
C GLY A 134 -14.15 5.99 9.92
N ARG A 135 -14.04 6.64 8.75
CA ARG A 135 -13.85 6.00 7.43
C ARG A 135 -12.42 6.23 6.98
N ILE A 136 -11.78 5.25 6.36
CA ILE A 136 -10.39 5.30 5.90
C ILE A 136 -10.25 6.44 4.89
N ARG A 137 -9.26 7.30 5.13
CA ARG A 137 -8.85 8.35 4.19
C ARG A 137 -7.56 7.98 3.48
N HIS A 138 -6.58 7.41 4.16
CA HIS A 138 -5.39 6.79 3.54
C HIS A 138 -4.90 5.68 4.46
N ASP A 139 -4.53 4.52 3.90
CA ASP A 139 -3.61 3.58 4.53
C ASP A 139 -2.18 4.15 4.51
N VAL A 140 -1.45 3.95 5.60
CA VAL A 140 -0.08 4.45 5.72
C VAL A 140 0.83 3.47 6.46
N PHE A 141 2.10 3.48 6.09
CA PHE A 141 3.17 3.05 6.99
C PHE A 141 3.86 4.28 7.58
N ILE A 142 4.32 4.19 8.83
CA ILE A 142 5.00 5.28 9.53
C ILE A 142 6.31 4.74 10.10
N TYR A 143 7.42 5.42 9.82
CA TYR A 143 8.74 5.05 10.29
C TYR A 143 9.35 6.17 11.14
N PRO A 144 9.97 5.89 12.30
CA PRO A 144 10.66 6.90 13.11
C PRO A 144 11.97 7.33 12.42
N ASP A 145 12.02 8.55 11.88
CA ASP A 145 13.11 8.99 11.00
C ASP A 145 14.37 9.37 11.79
N THR A 146 14.21 10.08 12.91
CA THR A 146 15.32 10.66 13.66
C THR A 146 15.52 10.00 15.04
N PRO A 147 16.77 9.86 15.54
CA PRO A 147 17.05 9.23 16.85
C PRO A 147 16.44 9.96 18.06
N ASP A 148 16.16 11.25 17.94
CA ASP A 148 15.49 12.05 18.98
C ASP A 148 13.96 11.87 19.01
N GLY A 149 13.40 11.12 18.04
CA GLY A 149 11.97 10.85 17.93
C GLY A 149 11.13 12.05 17.44
N THR A 150 11.74 13.07 16.85
CA THR A 150 11.04 14.25 16.33
C THR A 150 10.72 14.19 14.82
N GLY A 151 11.33 13.29 14.08
CA GLY A 151 11.09 13.04 12.65
C GLY A 151 10.40 11.72 12.38
N PHE A 152 9.52 11.71 11.38
CA PHE A 152 8.82 10.52 10.90
C PHE A 152 8.73 10.54 9.37
N LEU A 153 8.88 9.38 8.73
CA LEU A 153 8.51 9.17 7.33
C LEU A 153 7.12 8.55 7.29
N VAL A 154 6.18 9.17 6.58
CA VAL A 154 4.82 8.66 6.35
C VAL A 154 4.72 8.19 4.91
N GLU A 155 4.58 6.88 4.71
CA GLU A 155 4.42 6.23 3.42
C GLU A 155 2.93 6.15 3.04
N VAL A 156 2.60 6.50 1.80
CA VAL A 156 1.22 6.56 1.27
C VAL A 156 1.20 6.26 -0.24
N ASP A 157 0.02 5.94 -0.78
CA ASP A 157 -0.24 5.88 -2.23
C ASP A 157 0.30 7.14 -2.94
N ALA A 158 1.11 6.93 -3.97
CA ALA A 158 1.77 7.97 -4.75
C ALA A 158 0.80 8.97 -5.38
N ASN A 159 -0.42 8.54 -5.71
CA ASN A 159 -1.44 9.37 -6.32
C ASN A 159 -2.06 10.35 -5.31
N GLU A 160 -2.09 9.98 -4.02
CA GLU A 160 -2.68 10.81 -2.96
C GLU A 160 -1.65 11.55 -2.09
N VAL A 161 -0.34 11.35 -2.31
CA VAL A 161 0.71 11.95 -1.46
C VAL A 161 0.54 13.46 -1.24
N LYS A 162 0.20 14.21 -2.31
CA LYS A 162 -0.06 15.66 -2.25
C LYS A 162 -1.34 16.00 -1.48
N ARG A 163 -2.34 15.12 -1.50
CA ARG A 163 -3.60 15.29 -0.76
C ARG A 163 -3.41 15.02 0.73
N LEU A 164 -2.66 13.98 1.09
CA LEU A 164 -2.29 13.71 2.47
C LEU A 164 -1.38 14.81 3.04
N GLU A 165 -0.38 15.27 2.28
CA GLU A 165 0.50 16.38 2.69
C GLU A 165 -0.30 17.67 2.93
N ALA A 166 -1.20 18.04 1.99
CA ALA A 166 -2.10 19.18 2.16
C ALA A 166 -3.09 19.01 3.34
N HIS A 167 -3.52 17.78 3.64
CA HIS A 167 -4.34 17.47 4.81
C HIS A 167 -3.53 17.68 6.11
N ILE A 168 -2.34 17.09 6.21
CA ILE A 168 -1.44 17.27 7.37
C ILE A 168 -1.15 18.75 7.62
N ARG A 169 -0.78 19.49 6.56
CA ARG A 169 -0.49 20.93 6.64
C ARG A 169 -1.71 21.75 7.09
N ARG A 170 -2.93 21.37 6.69
CA ARG A 170 -4.19 22.03 7.11
C ARG A 170 -4.47 21.82 8.60
N TYR A 171 -4.23 20.61 9.12
CA TYR A 171 -4.52 20.25 10.52
C TYR A 171 -3.34 20.45 11.48
N LYS A 172 -2.21 20.96 11.00
CA LYS A 172 -1.03 21.33 11.80
C LYS A 172 -1.32 22.28 12.97
N LEU A 173 -2.33 23.16 12.90
CA LEU A 173 -2.88 23.95 14.02
C LEU A 173 -1.86 24.42 15.10
N ARG A 174 -0.88 25.26 14.71
CA ARG A 174 0.23 25.79 15.54
C ARG A 174 1.29 24.78 16.01
N ALA A 175 1.12 23.48 15.79
CA ALA A 175 2.14 22.48 16.06
C ALA A 175 3.43 22.77 15.28
N LYS A 176 4.57 22.60 15.95
CA LYS A 176 5.92 22.87 15.46
C LYS A 176 6.48 21.62 14.77
N PHE A 177 6.13 21.44 13.51
CA PHE A 177 6.77 20.49 12.58
C PHE A 177 6.72 21.01 11.14
N THR A 178 7.62 20.57 10.27
CA THR A 178 7.59 20.78 8.82
C THR A 178 7.14 19.52 8.10
N THR A 179 6.63 19.68 6.88
CA THR A 179 6.26 18.58 5.98
C THR A 179 6.96 18.75 4.65
N THR A 180 7.54 17.67 4.12
CA THR A 180 8.20 17.64 2.81
C THR A 180 7.81 16.34 2.12
N VAL A 181 7.26 16.40 0.91
CA VAL A 181 7.12 15.20 0.06
C VAL A 181 8.51 14.85 -0.47
N LEU A 182 8.93 13.60 -0.31
CA LEU A 182 10.22 13.12 -0.80
C LEU A 182 10.07 12.55 -2.20
N GLU A 183 11.04 12.83 -3.06
CA GLU A 183 11.07 12.34 -4.43
C GLU A 183 11.56 10.88 -4.51
N PRO A 184 11.20 10.10 -5.55
CA PRO A 184 11.47 8.66 -5.64
C PRO A 184 12.96 8.28 -5.65
N ASP A 185 13.82 9.23 -5.98
CA ASP A 185 15.28 9.11 -6.03
C ASP A 185 15.97 9.50 -4.71
N GLU A 186 15.31 10.30 -3.86
CA GLU A 186 15.76 10.59 -2.50
C GLU A 186 15.58 9.37 -1.59
N ARG A 187 14.43 8.69 -1.69
CA ARG A 187 14.07 7.52 -0.86
C ARG A 187 13.23 6.52 -1.67
N GLY A 188 13.76 5.34 -1.94
CA GLY A 188 13.01 4.24 -2.59
C GLY A 188 12.26 3.39 -1.57
N VAL A 189 11.00 3.07 -1.86
CA VAL A 189 10.18 2.10 -1.10
C VAL A 189 10.28 0.75 -1.79
N TRP A 190 10.55 -0.31 -1.03
CA TRP A 190 10.73 -1.67 -1.55
C TRP A 190 9.98 -2.70 -0.68
N GLN A 191 9.56 -3.80 -1.28
CA GLN A 191 9.14 -5.01 -0.57
C GLN A 191 10.08 -6.16 -0.93
N VAL A 192 10.51 -6.92 0.07
CA VAL A 192 11.17 -8.21 -0.09
C VAL A 192 10.36 -9.32 0.55
N TRP A 193 10.32 -10.49 -0.07
CA TRP A 193 9.74 -11.70 0.52
C TRP A 193 10.56 -12.95 0.20
N ASP A 194 10.38 -13.94 1.06
CA ASP A 194 10.77 -15.34 0.84
C ASP A 194 9.65 -16.23 1.37
N ASP A 195 9.30 -17.28 0.65
CA ASP A 195 8.47 -18.37 1.16
C ASP A 195 9.33 -19.31 2.03
N ASP A 196 10.63 -19.45 1.76
CA ASP A 196 11.55 -20.20 2.62
C ASP A 196 12.00 -19.34 3.82
N SER A 197 11.23 -19.43 4.90
CA SER A 197 11.57 -18.84 6.21
C SER A 197 12.87 -19.36 6.82
N GLY A 198 13.43 -20.45 6.27
CA GLY A 198 14.70 -21.07 6.63
C GLY A 198 15.86 -20.75 5.67
N SER A 199 15.69 -19.86 4.70
CA SER A 199 16.75 -19.41 3.79
C SER A 199 17.78 -18.49 4.50
N GLU A 200 18.94 -18.29 3.88
CA GLU A 200 19.91 -17.31 4.37
C GLU A 200 19.35 -15.89 4.32
N MET A 201 18.63 -15.52 3.25
CA MET A 201 17.92 -14.22 3.15
C MET A 201 16.96 -14.00 4.33
N SER A 202 16.12 -15.00 4.65
CA SER A 202 15.14 -14.92 5.75
C SER A 202 15.78 -14.74 7.13
N ARG A 203 17.06 -15.14 7.30
CA ARG A 203 17.86 -14.84 8.49
C ARG A 203 18.45 -13.44 8.41
N SER A 204 19.16 -13.11 7.33
CA SER A 204 19.78 -11.79 7.14
C SER A 204 18.80 -10.63 7.26
N LEU A 205 17.59 -10.74 6.69
CA LEU A 205 16.54 -9.73 6.82
C LEU A 205 16.01 -9.60 8.25
N ARG A 206 15.95 -10.71 9.00
CA ARG A 206 15.51 -10.72 10.40
C ARG A 206 16.55 -10.09 11.31
N ASP A 207 17.81 -10.42 11.09
CA ASP A 207 18.93 -9.90 11.86
C ASP A 207 19.15 -8.40 11.55
N ALA A 208 19.03 -8.00 10.28
CA ALA A 208 19.10 -6.59 9.87
C ALA A 208 17.87 -5.77 10.31
N ALA A 209 16.69 -6.38 10.44
CA ALA A 209 15.53 -5.74 11.08
C ALA A 209 15.64 -5.65 12.61
N ALA A 210 16.48 -6.49 13.23
CA ALA A 210 16.75 -6.49 14.67
C ALA A 210 17.96 -5.61 15.06
N ALA A 211 18.84 -5.30 14.11
CA ALA A 211 19.99 -4.43 14.30
C ALA A 211 19.54 -2.98 14.58
N ASP A 212 20.11 -2.37 15.62
CA ASP A 212 19.73 -1.00 16.02
C ASP A 212 20.28 0.06 15.04
N ARG A 213 19.58 1.18 14.93
CA ARG A 213 19.62 2.12 13.80
C ARG A 213 20.88 2.99 13.71
N GLU A 214 21.90 2.76 14.55
CA GLU A 214 23.05 3.65 14.74
C GLU A 214 23.84 3.97 13.46
N GLN A 215 23.74 3.15 12.42
CA GLN A 215 24.52 3.29 11.18
C GLN A 215 23.78 3.99 10.04
N GLY A 216 22.51 4.38 10.21
CA GLY A 216 21.76 5.16 9.22
C GLY A 216 21.68 4.51 7.83
N ARG A 217 21.63 3.17 7.78
CA ARG A 217 21.82 2.39 6.55
C ARG A 217 20.55 2.18 5.73
N ASN A 218 19.46 1.64 6.32
CA ASN A 218 18.12 1.58 5.73
C ASN A 218 17.04 1.44 6.82
N TYR A 219 15.74 1.47 6.47
CA TYR A 219 14.67 0.94 7.33
C TYR A 219 14.33 -0.45 6.86
N ILE A 220 14.39 -1.46 7.72
CA ILE A 220 13.90 -2.80 7.43
C ILE A 220 12.81 -3.10 8.44
N PHE A 221 11.60 -3.38 7.96
CA PHE A 221 10.41 -3.51 8.79
C PHE A 221 9.61 -4.74 8.36
N LYS A 222 9.39 -5.69 9.28
CA LYS A 222 8.54 -6.85 9.00
C LYS A 222 7.10 -6.40 8.76
N ASP A 223 6.52 -6.77 7.62
CA ASP A 223 5.14 -6.39 7.29
C ASP A 223 4.16 -7.07 8.27
N PRO A 224 3.37 -6.31 9.06
CA PRO A 224 2.50 -6.88 10.09
C PRO A 224 1.19 -7.44 9.51
N ARG A 225 0.85 -7.07 8.26
CA ARG A 225 -0.49 -7.24 7.71
C ARG A 225 -0.84 -8.71 7.53
N ALA A 226 -0.01 -9.46 6.81
CA ALA A 226 -0.13 -10.91 6.65
C ALA A 226 1.25 -11.58 6.75
N PRO A 227 1.38 -12.77 7.39
CA PRO A 227 2.67 -13.39 7.67
C PRO A 227 3.58 -13.61 6.45
N ALA A 228 3.00 -13.91 5.28
CA ALA A 228 3.75 -14.21 4.08
C ALA A 228 4.42 -12.98 3.45
N LEU A 229 3.95 -11.75 3.70
CA LEU A 229 4.38 -10.57 2.94
C LEU A 229 5.86 -10.18 3.11
N GLY A 230 6.57 -10.74 4.08
CA GLY A 230 8.00 -10.51 4.28
C GLY A 230 8.29 -9.16 4.93
N TYR A 231 9.16 -8.36 4.32
CA TYR A 231 9.69 -7.12 4.88
C TYR A 231 9.55 -5.94 3.91
N ARG A 232 9.20 -4.79 4.45
CA ARG A 232 9.23 -3.48 3.81
C ARG A 232 10.62 -2.87 4.03
N ILE A 233 11.25 -2.36 2.98
CA ILE A 233 12.54 -1.67 3.06
C ILE A 233 12.39 -0.24 2.56
N ILE A 234 12.82 0.74 3.35
CA ILE A 234 12.96 2.13 2.90
C ILE A 234 14.44 2.44 2.72
N THR A 235 14.80 2.81 1.50
CA THR A 235 16.19 3.05 1.12
C THR A 235 16.62 4.48 1.41
N LEU A 236 17.69 4.64 2.20
CA LEU A 236 18.28 5.93 2.53
C LEU A 236 19.32 6.30 1.48
N SER A 237 18.91 6.95 0.38
CA SER A 237 19.88 7.48 -0.58
C SER A 237 20.75 8.54 0.11
N ASN A 238 22.02 8.17 0.35
CA ASN A 238 23.06 9.00 0.95
C ASN A 238 24.21 9.27 -0.02
N ASN A 239 24.12 8.75 -1.26
CA ASN A 239 25.17 8.80 -2.25
C ASN A 239 24.65 9.41 -3.56
N THR A 240 25.29 10.50 -4.02
CA THR A 240 24.81 11.33 -5.14
C THR A 240 24.92 10.68 -6.53
N GLU A 241 25.60 9.54 -6.62
CA GLU A 241 25.72 8.76 -7.84
C GLU A 241 24.53 7.79 -8.04
N ASP A 242 23.85 7.40 -6.96
CA ASP A 242 22.77 6.41 -6.99
C ASP A 242 21.38 7.07 -7.16
N ARG A 243 21.21 7.69 -8.33
CA ARG A 243 20.12 8.62 -8.69
C ARG A 243 18.71 8.02 -8.82
N ARG A 244 18.39 6.94 -8.09
CA ARG A 244 17.05 6.34 -8.07
C ARG A 244 16.59 5.88 -6.69
N GLY A 245 17.29 6.19 -5.60
CA GLY A 245 17.01 5.56 -4.31
C GLY A 245 17.29 4.07 -4.46
N GLY A 246 18.60 3.76 -4.50
CA GLY A 246 19.17 2.54 -5.06
C GLY A 246 18.62 1.23 -4.50
N ARG A 247 19.04 0.13 -5.12
CA ARG A 247 18.77 -1.22 -4.60
C ARG A 247 19.28 -1.28 -3.15
N PRO A 248 18.56 -1.90 -2.20
CA PRO A 248 19.02 -1.98 -0.82
C PRO A 248 20.39 -2.65 -0.74
N SER A 249 21.38 -1.99 -0.14
CA SER A 249 22.76 -2.49 -0.05
C SER A 249 22.89 -3.85 0.62
N GLU A 250 21.99 -4.15 1.57
CA GLU A 250 21.84 -5.44 2.25
C GLU A 250 21.45 -6.58 1.28
N MET A 251 21.02 -6.22 0.06
CA MET A 251 20.65 -7.14 -1.01
C MET A 251 21.72 -7.29 -2.09
N ASP A 252 22.74 -6.44 -2.12
CA ASP A 252 23.80 -6.51 -3.14
C ASP A 252 24.75 -7.70 -2.90
N ASP A 253 24.95 -8.07 -1.63
CA ASP A 253 25.64 -9.30 -1.24
C ASP A 253 24.74 -10.54 -1.37
N LEU A 254 23.41 -10.38 -1.32
CA LEU A 254 22.42 -11.47 -1.48
C LEU A 254 22.10 -11.72 -2.97
N ALA A 255 23.05 -12.33 -3.67
CA ALA A 255 22.96 -12.69 -5.09
C ALA A 255 21.85 -13.72 -5.47
N ALA A 256 20.98 -14.08 -4.52
CA ALA A 256 19.92 -15.09 -4.66
C ALA A 256 18.52 -14.50 -4.84
N VAL A 257 18.37 -13.17 -4.95
CA VAL A 257 17.07 -12.51 -4.98
C VAL A 257 16.88 -11.70 -6.24
N ASP A 258 15.96 -12.16 -7.07
CA ASP A 258 15.60 -11.50 -8.31
C ASP A 258 14.84 -10.19 -8.04
N ASP A 259 15.23 -9.14 -8.76
CA ASP A 259 14.48 -7.90 -8.84
C ASP A 259 13.21 -8.17 -9.68
N VAL A 260 12.03 -8.05 -9.05
CA VAL A 260 10.73 -8.37 -9.65
C VAL A 260 9.85 -7.12 -9.78
N LEU A 261 8.87 -7.18 -10.69
CA LEU A 261 7.93 -6.09 -10.91
C LEU A 261 6.97 -5.92 -9.71
N GLU A 262 6.53 -4.68 -9.47
CA GLU A 262 5.50 -4.33 -8.48
C GLU A 262 4.17 -5.10 -8.67
N GLU A 263 3.91 -5.60 -9.88
CA GLU A 263 2.76 -6.43 -10.18
C GLU A 263 2.85 -7.82 -9.53
N ALA A 264 4.05 -8.42 -9.42
CA ALA A 264 4.24 -9.67 -8.68
C ALA A 264 3.94 -9.48 -7.18
N TYR A 265 4.33 -8.32 -6.61
CA TYR A 265 3.94 -7.93 -5.26
C TYR A 265 2.43 -7.75 -5.11
N THR A 266 1.77 -7.10 -6.09
CA THR A 266 0.32 -6.90 -6.10
C THR A 266 -0.44 -8.23 -6.15
N VAL A 267 -0.05 -9.15 -7.03
CA VAL A 267 -0.58 -10.52 -7.07
C VAL A 267 -0.40 -11.20 -5.71
N ARG A 268 0.78 -11.10 -5.11
CA ARG A 268 1.09 -11.74 -3.81
C ARG A 268 0.28 -11.14 -2.65
N ARG A 269 -0.02 -9.83 -2.68
CA ARG A 269 -0.99 -9.19 -1.78
C ARG A 269 -2.41 -9.74 -1.97
N TYR A 270 -2.85 -9.92 -3.22
CA TYR A 270 -4.19 -10.46 -3.51
C TYR A 270 -4.32 -11.92 -3.09
N LEU A 271 -3.31 -12.77 -3.31
CA LEU A 271 -3.30 -14.13 -2.78
C LEU A 271 -3.41 -14.17 -1.24
N ASN A 272 -2.89 -13.15 -0.56
CA ASN A 272 -2.96 -13.02 0.90
C ASN A 272 -4.19 -12.25 1.42
N GLY A 273 -5.07 -11.72 0.55
CA GLY A 273 -6.22 -10.92 0.96
C GLY A 273 -5.90 -9.54 1.53
N VAL A 274 -4.76 -8.95 1.17
CA VAL A 274 -4.27 -7.68 1.73
C VAL A 274 -4.49 -6.51 0.76
N ALA A 275 -5.34 -5.57 1.16
CA ALA A 275 -5.55 -4.32 0.44
C ALA A 275 -4.42 -3.29 0.73
N GLU A 276 -4.02 -2.52 -0.28
CA GLU A 276 -3.08 -1.40 -0.19
C GLU A 276 -3.46 -0.29 -1.19
N GLY A 277 -3.47 0.98 -0.75
CA GLY A 277 -3.79 2.12 -1.61
C GLY A 277 -5.27 2.28 -1.99
N GLN A 278 -5.59 3.40 -2.64
CA GLN A 278 -6.99 3.87 -2.79
C GLN A 278 -7.81 3.12 -3.84
N ARG A 279 -7.15 2.36 -4.72
CA ARG A 279 -7.82 1.50 -5.71
C ARG A 279 -8.55 0.33 -5.04
N GLU A 280 -8.18 0.02 -3.81
CA GLU A 280 -8.66 -1.13 -3.04
C GLU A 280 -9.34 -0.66 -1.75
N LEU A 281 -8.79 0.39 -1.12
CA LEU A 281 -9.34 1.06 0.05
C LEU A 281 -10.06 2.35 -0.35
N LEU A 282 -11.33 2.24 -0.75
CA LEU A 282 -12.09 3.38 -1.28
C LEU A 282 -12.13 4.58 -0.31
N LEU A 283 -11.51 5.67 -0.75
CA LEU A 283 -11.34 6.93 -0.03
C LEU A 283 -12.64 7.44 0.62
N ASP A 284 -12.56 7.77 1.91
CA ASP A 284 -13.63 8.31 2.75
C ASP A 284 -14.90 7.41 2.83
N GLN A 285 -14.89 6.23 2.19
CA GLN A 285 -15.96 5.22 2.18
C GLN A 285 -15.60 3.98 3.01
N ALA A 286 -14.40 3.42 2.82
CA ALA A 286 -13.98 2.17 3.41
C ALA A 286 -13.92 2.24 4.96
N LEU A 287 -14.29 1.16 5.64
CA LEU A 287 -14.28 1.09 7.11
C LEU A 287 -13.07 0.28 7.61
N PRO A 288 -12.41 0.66 8.73
CA PRO A 288 -11.24 -0.04 9.25
C PRO A 288 -11.43 -1.56 9.43
N HIS A 289 -12.52 -1.97 10.08
CA HIS A 289 -12.86 -3.38 10.28
C HIS A 289 -13.26 -4.11 9.00
N GLU A 290 -14.04 -3.47 8.13
CA GLU A 290 -14.38 -4.07 6.82
C GLU A 290 -13.13 -4.23 5.95
N SER A 291 -12.09 -3.42 6.18
CA SER A 291 -10.83 -3.44 5.45
C SER A 291 -9.70 -4.18 6.20
N ASN A 292 -10.04 -4.96 7.23
CA ASN A 292 -9.13 -5.79 8.03
C ASN A 292 -8.01 -5.06 8.80
N LEU A 293 -8.08 -3.74 9.00
CA LEU A 293 -7.06 -3.00 9.77
C LEU A 293 -6.98 -3.50 11.22
N ASP A 294 -8.08 -3.99 11.80
CA ASP A 294 -8.12 -4.59 13.14
C ASP A 294 -7.35 -5.92 13.21
N LEU A 295 -7.29 -6.67 12.11
CA LEU A 295 -6.53 -7.93 12.01
C LEU A 295 -5.09 -7.68 11.61
N MET A 296 -4.83 -6.68 10.76
CA MET A 296 -3.51 -6.34 10.20
C MET A 296 -2.60 -5.53 11.14
N GLY A 297 -2.98 -5.35 12.40
CA GLY A 297 -2.24 -4.50 13.36
C GLY A 297 -2.33 -2.99 13.05
N GLY A 298 -3.24 -2.58 12.18
CA GLY A 298 -3.44 -1.20 11.74
C GLY A 298 -4.22 -0.31 12.70
N VAL A 299 -4.71 -0.84 13.84
CA VAL A 299 -5.40 -0.09 14.89
C VAL A 299 -4.88 -0.52 16.25
N ASP A 300 -4.43 0.42 17.08
CA ASP A 300 -4.26 0.16 18.52
C ASP A 300 -5.56 0.55 19.24
N PHE A 301 -6.15 -0.39 19.97
CA PHE A 301 -7.34 -0.15 20.78
C PHE A 301 -7.00 0.35 22.20
N ARG A 302 -5.72 0.40 22.57
CA ARG A 302 -5.23 0.81 23.90
C ARG A 302 -4.59 2.21 23.91
N LYS A 303 -4.44 2.86 22.74
CA LYS A 303 -3.93 4.23 22.65
C LYS A 303 -4.98 5.27 23.04
N GLY A 304 -4.52 6.50 23.29
CA GLY A 304 -5.38 7.66 23.52
C GLY A 304 -6.18 8.08 22.27
N CYS A 305 -6.98 9.13 22.43
CA CYS A 305 -7.93 9.57 21.41
C CYS A 305 -7.28 9.92 20.06
N TYR A 306 -7.93 9.52 18.97
CA TYR A 306 -7.55 9.88 17.61
C TYR A 306 -8.77 10.19 16.74
N VAL A 307 -8.58 10.92 15.62
CA VAL A 307 -9.67 11.31 14.72
C VAL A 307 -10.44 10.09 14.19
N GLY A 308 -11.76 10.05 14.39
CA GLY A 308 -12.64 9.00 13.86
C GLY A 308 -12.71 7.72 14.71
N GLN A 309 -12.08 7.71 15.89
CA GLN A 309 -12.01 6.55 16.80
C GLN A 309 -13.38 6.01 17.23
N GLU A 310 -14.41 6.86 17.36
CA GLU A 310 -15.69 6.51 17.97
C GLU A 310 -16.46 5.42 17.20
N LEU A 311 -16.35 5.40 15.86
CA LEU A 311 -16.95 4.34 15.06
C LEU A 311 -16.13 3.05 15.15
N THR A 312 -14.80 3.15 15.06
CA THR A 312 -13.88 2.01 15.12
C THR A 312 -13.97 1.26 16.44
N ILE A 313 -13.92 1.96 17.58
CA ILE A 313 -14.07 1.37 18.92
C ILE A 313 -15.47 0.76 19.12
N ARG A 314 -16.52 1.43 18.63
CA ARG A 314 -17.89 0.89 18.71
C ARG A 314 -18.05 -0.40 17.91
N THR A 315 -17.41 -0.52 16.75
CA THR A 315 -17.43 -1.74 15.94
C THR A 315 -16.69 -2.88 16.64
N GLU A 316 -15.49 -2.62 17.19
CA GLU A 316 -14.71 -3.62 17.93
C GLU A 316 -15.49 -4.17 19.13
N HIS A 317 -16.06 -3.31 19.98
CA HIS A 317 -16.80 -3.76 21.17
C HIS A 317 -18.20 -4.34 20.89
N ARG A 318 -18.75 -4.16 19.68
CA ARG A 318 -19.97 -4.85 19.25
C ARG A 318 -19.71 -6.26 18.72
N GLY A 319 -18.44 -6.66 18.56
CA GLY A 319 -18.01 -8.03 18.25
C GLY A 319 -18.24 -8.51 16.81
N VAL A 320 -19.37 -8.16 16.18
CA VAL A 320 -19.78 -8.76 14.89
C VAL A 320 -19.45 -7.86 13.69
N VAL A 321 -18.40 -8.22 12.95
CA VAL A 321 -18.00 -7.59 11.68
C VAL A 321 -18.44 -8.48 10.51
N ARG A 322 -19.63 -8.19 9.95
CA ARG A 322 -20.29 -9.06 8.94
C ARG A 322 -19.74 -8.96 7.52
N LYS A 323 -18.96 -7.92 7.21
CA LYS A 323 -18.29 -7.77 5.90
C LYS A 323 -16.80 -7.59 6.10
N ARG A 324 -16.00 -8.24 5.27
CA ARG A 324 -14.54 -8.02 5.19
C ARG A 324 -14.09 -8.06 3.73
N ILE A 325 -13.00 -7.35 3.43
CA ILE A 325 -12.26 -7.55 2.18
C ILE A 325 -11.70 -8.97 2.21
N LEU A 326 -12.03 -9.75 1.18
CA LEU A 326 -11.53 -11.10 0.96
C LEU A 326 -10.89 -11.20 -0.42
N PRO A 327 -9.90 -12.10 -0.59
CA PRO A 327 -9.43 -12.49 -1.90
C PRO A 327 -10.49 -13.32 -2.63
N CYS A 328 -10.56 -13.13 -3.95
CA CYS A 328 -11.48 -13.81 -4.83
C CYS A 328 -10.77 -14.32 -6.09
N ILE A 329 -11.23 -15.46 -6.61
CA ILE A 329 -10.87 -15.98 -7.92
C ILE A 329 -12.06 -15.83 -8.88
N LEU A 330 -11.78 -15.54 -10.14
CA LEU A 330 -12.71 -15.63 -11.26
C LEU A 330 -12.56 -16.99 -11.95
N TYR A 331 -13.66 -17.59 -12.36
CA TYR A 331 -13.68 -18.86 -13.07
C TYR A 331 -14.79 -18.88 -14.15
N PRO A 332 -14.68 -19.76 -15.17
CA PRO A 332 -15.62 -19.81 -16.28
C PRO A 332 -17.07 -20.01 -15.83
N ASP A 333 -17.99 -19.49 -16.66
CA ASP A 333 -19.42 -19.76 -16.52
C ASP A 333 -19.85 -20.70 -17.66
N ASP A 334 -19.92 -21.99 -17.38
CA ASP A 334 -20.30 -23.04 -18.34
C ASP A 334 -21.74 -22.83 -18.90
N ASP A 335 -22.59 -22.09 -18.19
CA ASP A 335 -23.99 -21.82 -18.55
C ASP A 335 -24.17 -20.51 -19.37
N GLY A 336 -23.06 -19.88 -19.79
CA GLY A 336 -23.09 -18.68 -20.64
C GLY A 336 -23.85 -18.89 -21.96
N PRO A 337 -24.44 -17.84 -22.56
CA PRO A 337 -25.28 -17.98 -23.74
C PRO A 337 -24.50 -18.59 -24.91
N SER A 338 -24.86 -19.84 -25.23
CA SER A 338 -24.20 -20.65 -26.24
C SER A 338 -24.03 -19.93 -27.58
N SER A 339 -22.77 -19.63 -27.92
CA SER A 339 -22.41 -19.43 -29.33
C SER A 339 -22.48 -20.80 -30.02
N SER A 340 -23.54 -21.00 -30.78
CA SER A 340 -23.96 -22.30 -31.29
C SER A 340 -23.12 -22.76 -32.49
N SER A 341 -21.93 -23.30 -32.23
CA SER A 341 -21.19 -24.07 -33.26
C SER A 341 -20.17 -25.08 -32.71
N SER A 342 -20.26 -26.30 -33.24
CA SER A 342 -19.21 -27.34 -33.30
C SER A 342 -18.65 -27.92 -31.99
N SER A 343 -19.38 -28.90 -31.48
CA SER A 343 -18.89 -30.21 -31.03
C SER A 343 -17.38 -30.51 -31.10
N SER A 344 -16.72 -30.57 -29.94
CA SER A 344 -15.64 -31.53 -29.68
C SER A 344 -15.64 -31.91 -28.20
N SER A 345 -15.57 -33.20 -27.91
CA SER A 345 -15.80 -33.76 -26.58
C SER A 345 -14.60 -33.62 -25.63
N SER A 346 -14.74 -32.80 -24.60
CA SER A 346 -14.00 -32.92 -23.34
C SER A 346 -14.90 -32.52 -22.17
N SER A 347 -15.16 -33.44 -21.26
CA SER A 347 -16.00 -33.23 -20.09
C SER A 347 -15.25 -32.41 -19.03
N SER A 348 -15.44 -31.09 -19.04
CA SER A 348 -14.99 -30.17 -18.00
C SER A 348 -16.18 -29.40 -17.44
N SER A 349 -17.00 -30.07 -16.62
CA SER A 349 -17.91 -29.36 -15.72
C SER A 349 -17.05 -28.59 -14.71
N SER A 350 -17.01 -27.27 -14.82
CA SER A 350 -16.16 -26.38 -14.05
C SER A 350 -16.63 -26.30 -12.60
N SER A 351 -16.19 -27.25 -11.76
CA SER A 351 -16.44 -27.21 -10.32
C SER A 351 -15.79 -25.96 -9.68
N PRO A 352 -16.42 -25.32 -8.67
CA PRO A 352 -15.91 -24.09 -8.09
C PRO A 352 -14.49 -24.27 -7.48
N PRO A 353 -13.47 -23.50 -7.89
CA PRO A 353 -12.06 -23.76 -7.55
C PRO A 353 -11.81 -24.00 -6.06
N THR A 354 -11.06 -25.05 -5.70
CA THR A 354 -10.77 -25.40 -4.30
C THR A 354 -9.63 -24.59 -3.69
N GLU A 355 -8.81 -23.96 -4.52
CA GLU A 355 -7.62 -23.20 -4.12
C GLU A 355 -7.55 -21.86 -4.87
N LEU A 356 -6.90 -20.88 -4.27
CA LEU A 356 -6.70 -19.55 -4.84
C LEU A 356 -5.39 -19.52 -5.66
N ALA A 357 -5.47 -19.91 -6.94
CA ALA A 357 -4.34 -19.94 -7.86
C ALA A 357 -4.37 -18.77 -8.87
N TYR A 358 -3.24 -18.09 -9.03
CA TYR A 358 -3.08 -16.99 -9.99
C TYR A 358 -2.85 -17.49 -11.42
N GLN A 359 -3.46 -16.82 -12.40
CA GLN A 359 -3.28 -16.99 -13.83
C GLN A 359 -3.26 -15.59 -14.47
N ALA A 360 -2.18 -15.25 -15.18
CA ALA A 360 -1.98 -13.88 -15.68
C ALA A 360 -2.66 -13.59 -17.02
N ALA A 361 -2.75 -14.59 -17.90
CA ALA A 361 -3.33 -14.45 -19.22
C ALA A 361 -4.79 -14.94 -19.23
N PRO A 362 -5.72 -14.24 -19.93
CA PRO A 362 -7.02 -14.80 -20.24
C PRO A 362 -6.87 -16.13 -21.00
N THR A 363 -7.57 -17.17 -20.57
CA THR A 363 -7.64 -18.43 -21.30
C THR A 363 -8.81 -18.41 -22.29
N ALA A 364 -8.93 -19.44 -23.13
CA ALA A 364 -10.12 -19.58 -23.99
C ALA A 364 -11.42 -19.62 -23.16
N ASP A 365 -11.35 -20.24 -21.98
CA ASP A 365 -12.48 -20.46 -21.07
C ASP A 365 -12.70 -19.27 -20.11
N LEU A 366 -11.63 -18.53 -19.77
CA LEU A 366 -11.69 -17.29 -18.97
C LEU A 366 -11.17 -16.07 -19.77
N PRO A 367 -11.95 -15.57 -20.74
CA PRO A 367 -11.56 -14.44 -21.60
C PRO A 367 -11.71 -13.05 -20.95
N LEU A 368 -12.20 -12.98 -19.70
CA LEU A 368 -12.27 -11.74 -18.91
C LEU A 368 -11.14 -11.71 -17.89
N SER A 369 -10.32 -10.66 -17.93
CA SER A 369 -9.32 -10.38 -16.90
C SER A 369 -9.91 -9.48 -15.80
N ALA A 370 -9.53 -9.76 -14.56
CA ALA A 370 -10.08 -9.21 -13.32
C ALA A 370 -9.81 -7.71 -13.11
N ASP A 371 -8.87 -7.13 -13.85
CA ASP A 371 -8.56 -5.70 -13.90
C ASP A 371 -9.58 -4.89 -14.72
N THR A 372 -10.29 -5.55 -15.64
CA THR A 372 -11.32 -4.94 -16.50
C THR A 372 -12.65 -4.72 -15.78
N ILE A 373 -12.88 -5.44 -14.67
CA ILE A 373 -14.11 -5.32 -13.87
C ILE A 373 -14.06 -4.01 -13.05
N PRO A 374 -15.04 -3.09 -13.22
CA PRO A 374 -15.07 -1.84 -12.48
C PRO A 374 -15.18 -2.05 -10.96
N ALA A 375 -14.52 -1.17 -10.21
CA ALA A 375 -14.68 -1.09 -8.76
C ALA A 375 -16.15 -0.85 -8.37
N GLU A 376 -16.54 -1.34 -7.20
CA GLU A 376 -17.91 -1.33 -6.66
C GLU A 376 -18.96 -2.13 -7.43
N THR A 377 -18.58 -2.90 -8.46
CA THR A 377 -19.48 -3.80 -9.17
C THR A 377 -20.08 -4.82 -8.19
N ASN A 378 -21.42 -4.93 -8.16
CA ASN A 378 -22.10 -5.84 -7.24
C ASN A 378 -21.85 -7.30 -7.62
N ILE A 379 -21.48 -8.11 -6.63
CA ILE A 379 -21.49 -9.57 -6.73
C ILE A 379 -22.91 -10.04 -6.42
N THR A 380 -23.46 -10.97 -7.21
CA THR A 380 -24.81 -11.54 -7.04
C THR A 380 -24.76 -13.06 -6.91
N ARG A 381 -25.72 -13.66 -6.20
CA ARG A 381 -25.85 -15.11 -6.00
C ARG A 381 -26.68 -15.71 -7.14
N VAL A 382 -26.19 -16.77 -7.78
CA VAL A 382 -26.90 -17.44 -8.89
C VAL A 382 -28.20 -18.06 -8.37
N GLY A 383 -29.27 -17.98 -9.16
CA GLY A 383 -30.58 -18.58 -8.85
C GLY A 383 -31.36 -18.05 -7.64
N LYS A 384 -30.77 -17.17 -6.80
CA LYS A 384 -31.34 -16.78 -5.50
C LYS A 384 -31.40 -15.26 -5.33
N LYS A 385 -32.62 -14.71 -5.25
CA LYS A 385 -32.85 -13.29 -4.90
C LYS A 385 -32.59 -13.07 -3.40
N GLY A 386 -31.93 -11.98 -3.05
CA GLY A 386 -31.64 -11.65 -1.66
C GLY A 386 -30.73 -10.44 -1.49
N ARG A 387 -30.15 -10.31 -0.30
CA ARG A 387 -29.17 -9.28 0.06
C ARG A 387 -27.89 -9.45 -0.75
N THR A 388 -27.38 -8.39 -1.37
CA THR A 388 -26.14 -8.41 -2.17
C THR A 388 -24.98 -9.07 -1.41
N PRO A 389 -24.43 -10.22 -1.88
CA PRO A 389 -23.31 -10.92 -1.27
C PRO A 389 -22.05 -10.07 -1.06
N GLY A 390 -21.69 -9.22 -2.03
CA GLY A 390 -20.50 -8.38 -1.91
C GLY A 390 -20.36 -7.35 -3.03
N LYS A 391 -19.25 -6.62 -3.00
CA LYS A 391 -18.83 -5.68 -4.05
C LYS A 391 -17.40 -5.98 -4.47
N TRP A 392 -17.16 -6.08 -5.77
CA TRP A 392 -15.81 -6.11 -6.34
C TRP A 392 -15.05 -4.82 -6.05
N LEU A 393 -13.73 -4.90 -5.83
CA LEU A 393 -12.89 -3.72 -5.61
C LEU A 393 -11.87 -3.57 -6.75
N ARG A 394 -10.97 -4.54 -6.89
CA ARG A 394 -9.89 -4.53 -7.89
C ARG A 394 -9.38 -5.95 -8.14
N GLY A 395 -8.87 -6.22 -9.33
CA GLY A 395 -8.17 -7.47 -9.64
C GLY A 395 -7.05 -7.32 -10.67
N VAL A 396 -6.40 -8.45 -10.95
CA VAL A 396 -5.36 -8.68 -11.96
C VAL A 396 -5.41 -10.15 -12.39
N GLY A 397 -5.27 -10.43 -13.69
CA GLY A 397 -5.37 -11.80 -14.22
C GLY A 397 -6.73 -12.43 -13.89
N ASN A 398 -6.74 -13.56 -13.18
CA ASN A 398 -7.97 -14.21 -12.68
C ASN A 398 -8.29 -13.94 -11.21
N ILE A 399 -7.53 -13.12 -10.46
CA ILE A 399 -7.76 -12.88 -9.02
C ILE A 399 -8.07 -11.42 -8.70
N GLY A 400 -8.63 -11.17 -7.52
CA GLY A 400 -8.81 -9.83 -7.00
C GLY A 400 -9.26 -9.80 -5.55
N LEU A 401 -9.64 -8.60 -5.11
CA LEU A 401 -10.20 -8.32 -3.79
C LEU A 401 -11.67 -7.88 -3.94
N ALA A 402 -12.52 -8.36 -3.04
CA ALA A 402 -13.91 -7.94 -2.94
C ALA A 402 -14.33 -7.73 -1.48
N LEU A 403 -15.21 -6.76 -1.24
CA LEU A 403 -15.88 -6.58 0.04
C LEU A 403 -17.02 -7.60 0.16
N CYS A 404 -16.76 -8.72 0.82
CA CYS A 404 -17.64 -9.87 0.92
C CYS A 404 -18.42 -9.90 2.23
N ARG A 405 -19.67 -10.38 2.18
CA ARG A 405 -20.42 -10.80 3.38
C ARG A 405 -19.97 -12.18 3.80
N LEU A 406 -19.44 -12.25 5.01
CA LEU A 406 -18.91 -13.50 5.55
C LEU A 406 -20.04 -14.54 5.72
N GLU A 407 -21.18 -14.10 6.26
CA GLU A 407 -22.41 -14.90 6.44
C GLU A 407 -22.98 -15.52 5.15
N ILE A 408 -22.61 -15.01 3.96
CA ILE A 408 -23.16 -15.45 2.65
C ILE A 408 -22.10 -16.14 1.79
N MET A 409 -20.88 -15.62 1.74
CA MET A 409 -19.84 -16.07 0.79
C MET A 409 -18.80 -17.01 1.43
N THR A 410 -18.87 -17.25 2.74
CA THR A 410 -17.89 -18.06 3.48
C THR A 410 -18.54 -18.91 4.56
N ASP A 411 -17.81 -19.92 5.00
CA ASP A 411 -18.12 -20.80 6.12
C ASP A 411 -18.01 -20.14 7.52
N LEU A 412 -17.64 -18.85 7.60
CA LEU A 412 -17.52 -18.13 8.88
C LEU A 412 -18.91 -17.81 9.47
N ALA A 413 -19.30 -18.57 10.50
CA ALA A 413 -20.46 -18.29 11.34
C ALA A 413 -20.15 -17.23 12.42
N PHE A 414 -21.20 -16.58 12.95
CA PHE A 414 -21.08 -15.67 14.10
C PHE A 414 -21.99 -16.10 15.26
N PRO A 415 -21.56 -15.92 16.53
CA PRO A 415 -22.34 -16.38 17.68
C PRO A 415 -23.70 -15.68 17.78
N GLY A 416 -24.77 -16.48 17.95
CA GLY A 416 -26.10 -15.98 18.28
C GLY A 416 -26.95 -15.46 17.12
N GLU A 417 -26.54 -15.62 15.85
CA GLU A 417 -27.35 -15.20 14.70
C GLU A 417 -28.21 -16.35 14.13
N THR A 418 -29.53 -16.14 14.04
CA THR A 418 -30.43 -17.02 13.29
C THR A 418 -30.26 -16.77 11.78
N PRO A 419 -29.85 -17.76 10.97
CA PRO A 419 -29.46 -17.51 9.59
C PRO A 419 -30.68 -17.30 8.68
N SER A 420 -30.90 -16.07 8.23
CA SER A 420 -31.82 -15.81 7.09
C SER A 420 -31.20 -16.15 5.73
N ALA A 421 -29.89 -16.41 5.68
CA ALA A 421 -29.18 -16.90 4.52
C ALA A 421 -27.92 -17.64 4.98
N THR A 422 -28.04 -18.92 5.34
CA THR A 422 -26.87 -19.77 5.60
C THR A 422 -26.03 -19.88 4.31
N PHE A 423 -24.72 -19.79 4.45
CA PHE A 423 -23.75 -20.22 3.44
C PHE A 423 -24.00 -21.70 3.06
N SER A 424 -23.98 -22.00 1.76
CA SER A 424 -23.86 -23.37 1.24
C SER A 424 -22.66 -23.47 0.30
N HIS A 425 -21.97 -24.61 0.33
CA HIS A 425 -20.89 -24.90 -0.62
C HIS A 425 -21.37 -24.99 -2.08
N GLU A 426 -22.68 -25.17 -2.29
CA GLU A 426 -23.35 -25.17 -3.60
C GLU A 426 -23.67 -23.75 -4.11
N ASP A 427 -23.41 -22.69 -3.32
CA ASP A 427 -23.73 -21.34 -3.73
C ASP A 427 -22.68 -20.77 -4.69
N GLU A 428 -23.11 -20.58 -5.93
CA GLU A 428 -22.35 -19.86 -6.93
C GLU A 428 -22.66 -18.35 -6.89
N PHE A 429 -21.63 -17.56 -7.19
CA PHE A 429 -21.71 -16.11 -7.28
C PHE A 429 -21.17 -15.65 -8.62
N VAL A 430 -21.75 -14.59 -9.16
CA VAL A 430 -21.33 -13.97 -10.42
C VAL A 430 -21.07 -12.48 -10.21
N VAL A 431 -20.12 -11.97 -10.98
CA VAL A 431 -19.80 -10.55 -11.13
C VAL A 431 -19.80 -10.24 -12.63
N GLY A 432 -20.31 -9.07 -13.04
CA GLY A 432 -20.49 -8.77 -14.46
C GLY A 432 -20.09 -7.34 -14.82
N THR A 433 -19.44 -7.19 -15.96
CA THR A 433 -19.13 -5.87 -16.52
C THR A 433 -20.40 -5.28 -17.14
N ALA A 434 -20.92 -4.21 -16.56
CA ALA A 434 -21.94 -3.40 -17.23
C ALA A 434 -21.29 -2.76 -18.47
N VAL A 435 -21.79 -3.10 -19.66
CA VAL A 435 -21.31 -2.53 -20.92
C VAL A 435 -21.84 -1.11 -21.04
N THR A 436 -21.04 -0.12 -20.62
CA THR A 436 -21.32 1.31 -20.82
C THR A 436 -20.94 1.73 -22.24
N THR A 437 -21.66 1.21 -23.24
CA THR A 437 -21.54 1.70 -24.62
C THR A 437 -22.29 3.01 -24.79
N THR A 438 -21.54 4.10 -24.99
CA THR A 438 -22.02 5.35 -25.60
C THR A 438 -22.19 5.26 -27.13
N ALA A 439 -21.97 4.07 -27.71
CA ALA A 439 -22.38 3.71 -29.06
C ALA A 439 -23.67 2.89 -29.00
N ALA A 440 -24.62 3.17 -29.90
CA ALA A 440 -25.90 2.48 -29.93
C ALA A 440 -25.71 0.97 -30.20
N ALA A 441 -26.09 0.13 -29.23
CA ALA A 441 -26.17 -1.32 -29.45
C ALA A 441 -27.53 -1.62 -30.12
N GLU A 442 -27.49 -2.05 -31.38
CA GLU A 442 -28.70 -2.31 -32.19
C GLU A 442 -29.38 -3.65 -31.86
N ASN A 443 -28.84 -4.44 -30.93
CA ASN A 443 -29.40 -5.70 -30.46
C ASN A 443 -29.55 -5.76 -28.93
N PRO A 444 -30.72 -6.18 -28.39
CA PRO A 444 -30.93 -6.33 -26.95
C PRO A 444 -30.18 -7.52 -26.34
N ALA A 445 -29.64 -8.44 -27.15
CA ALA A 445 -28.82 -9.57 -26.67
C ALA A 445 -27.39 -9.13 -26.29
N ASP A 446 -26.80 -8.18 -27.03
CA ASP A 446 -25.44 -7.67 -26.76
C ASP A 446 -25.39 -6.73 -25.53
N ALA A 447 -26.56 -6.31 -25.02
CA ALA A 447 -26.70 -5.55 -23.79
C ALA A 447 -26.62 -6.42 -22.51
N ALA A 448 -26.61 -7.76 -22.65
CA ALA A 448 -26.36 -8.67 -21.54
C ALA A 448 -24.87 -8.65 -21.16
N GLY A 449 -24.50 -7.67 -20.31
CA GLY A 449 -23.12 -7.45 -19.88
C GLY A 449 -22.46 -8.73 -19.38
N ARG A 450 -21.27 -9.03 -19.91
CA ARG A 450 -20.57 -10.31 -19.73
C ARG A 450 -20.36 -10.60 -18.24
N GLN A 451 -20.93 -11.71 -17.77
CA GLN A 451 -20.78 -12.21 -16.41
C GLN A 451 -19.68 -13.26 -16.33
N VAL A 452 -19.13 -13.44 -15.14
CA VAL A 452 -18.12 -14.44 -14.82
C VAL A 452 -18.36 -14.93 -13.39
N LYS A 453 -18.16 -16.23 -13.14
CA LYS A 453 -18.31 -16.78 -11.79
C LYS A 453 -17.16 -16.31 -10.90
N VAL A 454 -17.46 -16.07 -9.63
CA VAL A 454 -16.51 -15.57 -8.62
C VAL A 454 -16.64 -16.37 -7.33
N LYS A 455 -15.50 -16.71 -6.71
CA LYS A 455 -15.46 -17.41 -5.41
C LYS A 455 -14.51 -16.69 -4.47
N ALA A 456 -14.98 -16.40 -3.26
CA ALA A 456 -14.18 -15.80 -2.20
C ALA A 456 -13.48 -16.87 -1.36
N PHE A 457 -12.30 -16.53 -0.83
CA PHE A 457 -11.53 -17.36 0.09
C PHE A 457 -11.25 -16.60 1.37
N VAL A 458 -11.09 -17.31 2.49
CA VAL A 458 -10.64 -16.72 3.76
C VAL A 458 -9.23 -17.23 4.03
N PRO A 459 -8.20 -16.36 3.97
CA PRO A 459 -6.81 -16.76 4.27
C PRO A 459 -6.66 -17.32 5.69
N ASP A 460 -5.75 -18.28 5.88
CA ASP A 460 -5.56 -18.95 7.17
C ASP A 460 -5.15 -17.98 8.28
N TRP A 461 -4.29 -17.00 7.98
CA TRP A 461 -3.92 -15.95 8.93
C TRP A 461 -5.12 -15.11 9.38
N MET A 462 -6.15 -14.98 8.52
CA MET A 462 -7.39 -14.29 8.84
C MET A 462 -8.28 -15.18 9.70
N ARG A 463 -8.37 -16.49 9.41
CA ARG A 463 -9.08 -17.48 10.24
C ARG A 463 -8.50 -17.55 11.64
N GLU A 464 -7.18 -17.61 11.78
CA GLU A 464 -6.47 -17.63 13.07
C GLU A 464 -6.77 -16.35 13.89
N ARG A 465 -6.63 -15.17 13.28
CA ARG A 465 -6.87 -13.90 13.97
C ARG A 465 -8.37 -13.66 14.26
N LEU A 466 -9.27 -14.25 13.47
CA LEU A 466 -10.72 -14.22 13.70
C LEU A 466 -11.23 -15.29 14.67
N GLY A 467 -10.59 -16.46 14.79
CA GLY A 467 -10.97 -17.51 15.75
C GLY A 467 -10.80 -17.06 17.21
N ASN A 468 -9.96 -16.05 17.47
CA ASN A 468 -9.90 -15.36 18.76
C ASN A 468 -11.10 -14.41 19.01
N LYS A 469 -11.93 -14.13 18.00
CA LYS A 469 -13.10 -13.23 18.01
C LYS A 469 -14.43 -13.93 17.64
N ILE A 470 -14.39 -15.18 17.18
CA ILE A 470 -15.51 -15.99 16.68
C ILE A 470 -15.52 -17.31 17.45
N VAL A 471 -16.70 -17.82 17.81
CA VAL A 471 -16.82 -19.18 18.39
C VAL A 471 -16.82 -20.19 17.24
N ASN A 472 -15.90 -21.16 17.29
CA ASN A 472 -15.84 -22.31 16.37
C ASN A 472 -17.14 -23.12 16.35
#